data_AF-A0A843E9M5-F1
#
_entry.id   AF-A0A843E9M5-F1
#
_cell.length_a   1.000
_cell.length_b   1.000
_cell.length_c   1.000
_cell.angle_alpha   90.00
_cell.angle_beta   90.00
_cell.angle_gamma   90.00
#
_symmetry.space_group_name_H-M   'P 1'
#
loop_
_entity.id
_entity.type
_entity.pdbx_description
1 polymer ?
#
loop_
_entity_poly.entity_id
_entity_poly.type
_entity_poly.pdbx_seq_one_letter_code
_entity_poly.pdbx_strand_id
1 'polypeptide(L)'
;MKRNYDNYSLVVGRFQPLHKGHMDVIRKCAEESEHLTIGIGSAQYSHTPENPFTAGERYMMINKTLRDEGIENYSIVPIEDINRYPVWVAHVTSLVPPFRRVYSNN
;
A
#
# COMPACT_ATOMS: atom_id res chain seq x y z
N MET A 1 11.98 -25.91 1.45
CA MET A 1 12.51 -24.77 2.23
C MET A 1 11.37 -23.74 2.34
N LYS A 2 10.84 -23.44 3.53
CA LYS A 2 9.79 -22.41 3.66
C LYS A 2 10.44 -21.04 3.40
N ARG A 3 9.93 -20.25 2.46
CA ARG A 3 10.34 -18.85 2.30
C ARG A 3 10.10 -18.12 3.62
N ASN A 4 11.10 -17.38 4.09
CA ASN A 4 10.97 -16.53 5.26
C ASN A 4 10.40 -15.16 4.82
N TYR A 5 9.33 -14.71 5.45
CA TYR A 5 8.66 -13.43 5.17
C TYR A 5 8.71 -12.48 6.38
N ASP A 6 9.57 -12.74 7.38
CA ASP A 6 9.72 -11.95 8.60
C ASP A 6 10.00 -10.45 8.34
N ASN A 7 10.61 -10.13 7.20
CA ASN A 7 10.95 -8.78 6.77
C ASN A 7 10.07 -8.28 5.61
N TYR A 8 8.94 -8.92 5.33
CA TYR A 8 7.96 -8.44 4.36
C TYR A 8 6.91 -7.61 5.10
N SER A 9 6.63 -6.44 4.56
CA SER A 9 5.80 -5.43 5.21
C SER A 9 4.65 -5.01 4.32
N LEU A 10 3.54 -4.61 4.95
CA LEU A 10 2.38 -4.02 4.29
C LEU A 10 2.11 -2.63 4.88
N VAL A 11 1.94 -1.64 4.01
CA VAL A 11 1.35 -0.34 4.35
C VAL A 11 0.10 -0.15 3.51
N VAL A 12 -1.01 0.29 4.12
CA VAL A 12 -2.28 0.52 3.43
C VAL A 12 -2.72 1.95 3.64
N GLY A 13 -3.16 2.61 2.57
CA GLY A 13 -3.69 3.97 2.62
C GLY A 13 -4.54 4.29 1.40
N ARG A 14 -5.40 5.32 1.51
CA ARG A 14 -6.19 5.79 0.36
C ARG A 14 -5.33 6.57 -0.64
N PHE A 15 -4.30 7.28 -0.17
CA PHE A 15 -3.38 8.09 -1.00
C PHE A 15 -4.12 9.06 -1.94
N GLN A 16 -5.02 9.88 -1.37
CA GLN A 16 -5.87 10.84 -2.09
C GLN A 16 -5.46 12.31 -1.80
N PRO A 17 -4.35 12.85 -2.34
CA PRO A 17 -3.28 12.20 -3.10
C PRO A 17 -2.17 11.60 -2.21
N LEU A 18 -1.13 11.05 -2.83
CA LEU A 18 0.16 10.86 -2.17
C LEU A 18 0.75 12.21 -1.75
N HIS A 19 1.29 12.31 -0.54
CA HIS A 19 1.88 13.55 0.00
C HIS A 19 3.09 13.22 0.90
N LYS A 20 3.81 14.25 1.35
CA LYS A 20 5.07 14.09 2.10
C LYS A 20 4.96 13.20 3.34
N GLY A 21 3.91 13.38 4.16
CA GLY A 21 3.69 12.50 5.32
C GLY A 21 3.54 11.01 4.96
N HIS A 22 2.91 10.67 3.82
CA HIS A 22 2.88 9.28 3.34
C HIS A 22 4.28 8.80 2.96
N MET A 23 5.05 9.65 2.26
CA MET A 23 6.41 9.32 1.83
C MET A 23 7.36 9.08 2.99
N ASP A 24 7.26 9.83 4.08
CA ASP A 24 8.10 9.64 5.26
C ASP A 24 7.87 8.25 5.90
N VAL A 25 6.61 7.81 5.96
CA VAL A 25 6.26 6.47 6.42
C VAL A 25 6.75 5.41 5.45
N ILE A 26 6.48 5.58 4.14
CA ILE A 26 6.86 4.60 3.12
C ILE A 26 8.39 4.42 3.07
N ARG A 27 9.17 5.50 3.14
CA ARG A 27 10.64 5.46 3.15
C ARG A 27 11.16 4.64 4.32
N LYS A 28 10.68 4.93 5.53
CA LYS A 28 11.05 4.17 6.73
C LYS A 28 10.68 2.69 6.61
N CYS A 29 9.48 2.39 6.11
CA CYS A 29 9.04 1.01 5.91
C CYS A 29 9.92 0.29 4.88
N ALA A 30 10.31 0.96 3.79
CA ALA A 30 11.15 0.39 2.74
C ALA A 30 12.57 0.09 3.24
N GLU A 31 13.14 0.95 4.09
CA GLU A 31 14.44 0.74 4.73
C GLU A 31 14.45 -0.46 5.70
N GLU A 32 13.34 -0.68 6.42
CA GLU A 32 13.22 -1.75 7.42
C GLU A 32 12.77 -3.11 6.84
N SER A 33 12.46 -3.18 5.54
CA SER A 33 11.83 -4.32 4.89
C SER A 33 12.66 -4.90 3.75
N GLU A 34 12.67 -6.22 3.61
CA GLU A 34 13.17 -6.89 2.41
C GLU A 34 12.23 -6.62 1.22
N HIS A 35 10.93 -6.55 1.46
CA HIS A 35 9.92 -6.20 0.46
C HIS A 35 8.76 -5.44 1.11
N LEU A 36 8.37 -4.31 0.53
CA LEU A 36 7.25 -3.48 0.97
C LEU A 36 6.07 -3.58 -0.01
N THR A 37 4.94 -4.06 0.48
CA THR A 37 3.66 -3.94 -0.25
C THR A 37 2.96 -2.64 0.14
N ILE A 38 2.59 -1.85 -0.86
CA ILE A 38 1.78 -0.63 -0.71
C ILE A 38 0.37 -0.92 -1.23
N GLY A 39 -0.58 -1.04 -0.31
CA GLY A 39 -1.99 -1.24 -0.59
C GLY A 39 -2.71 0.08 -0.84
N ILE A 40 -3.18 0.32 -2.07
CA ILE A 40 -4.07 1.45 -2.38
C ILE A 40 -5.49 1.06 -1.96
N GLY A 41 -5.87 1.46 -0.75
CA GLY A 41 -7.21 1.22 -0.21
C GLY A 41 -8.29 2.07 -0.89
N SER A 42 -9.55 1.68 -0.73
CA SER A 42 -10.68 2.34 -1.40
C SER A 42 -10.46 2.50 -2.91
N ALA A 43 -9.94 1.46 -3.56
CA ALA A 43 -9.57 1.48 -4.97
C ALA A 43 -10.75 1.80 -5.91
N GLN A 44 -11.97 1.42 -5.52
CA GLN A 44 -13.22 1.62 -6.26
C GLN A 44 -13.75 3.05 -6.22
N TYR A 45 -13.30 3.90 -5.29
CA TYR A 45 -13.76 5.29 -5.18
C TYR A 45 -12.84 6.26 -5.93
N SER A 46 -13.47 7.16 -6.69
CA SER A 46 -12.83 8.22 -7.48
C SER A 46 -13.85 9.33 -7.79
N HIS A 47 -13.40 10.48 -8.29
CA HIS A 47 -14.27 11.58 -8.75
C HIS A 47 -15.22 12.13 -7.66
N THR A 48 -14.86 12.04 -6.38
CA THR A 48 -15.55 12.72 -5.28
C THR A 48 -14.59 13.70 -4.58
N PRO A 49 -15.09 14.69 -3.81
CA PRO A 49 -14.22 15.57 -3.02
C PRO A 49 -13.30 14.81 -2.06
N GLU A 50 -13.78 13.69 -1.49
CA GLU A 50 -13.05 12.86 -0.53
C GLU A 50 -12.10 11.85 -1.20
N ASN A 51 -12.41 11.47 -2.45
CA ASN A 51 -11.64 10.53 -3.26
C ASN A 51 -11.53 11.05 -4.70
N PRO A 52 -10.73 12.10 -4.94
CA PRO A 52 -10.66 12.73 -6.26
C PRO A 52 -10.00 11.84 -7.31
N PHE A 53 -9.00 11.03 -6.94
CA PHE A 53 -8.17 10.26 -7.87
C PHE A 53 -8.60 8.79 -7.95
N THR A 54 -8.55 8.25 -9.16
CA THR A 54 -8.68 6.81 -9.44
C THR A 54 -7.55 5.99 -8.83
N ALA A 55 -7.73 4.68 -8.69
CA ALA A 55 -6.65 3.79 -8.26
C ALA A 55 -5.43 3.86 -9.22
N GLY A 56 -5.66 4.02 -10.52
CA GLY A 56 -4.60 4.14 -11.52
C GLY A 56 -3.79 5.43 -11.39
N GLU A 57 -4.44 6.57 -11.15
CA GLU A 57 -3.74 7.83 -10.90
C GLU A 57 -2.89 7.76 -9.63
N ARG A 58 -3.44 7.18 -8.55
CA ARG A 58 -2.73 6.97 -7.29
C ARG A 58 -1.54 6.01 -7.45
N TYR A 59 -1.72 4.93 -8.21
CA TYR A 59 -0.63 4.04 -8.58
C TYR A 59 0.48 4.81 -9.29
N MET A 60 0.14 5.66 -10.27
CA MET A 60 1.12 6.45 -11.01
C MET A 60 1.86 7.45 -10.11
N MET A 61 1.17 8.09 -9.17
CA MET A 61 1.79 8.98 -8.18
C MET A 61 2.80 8.22 -7.32
N ILE A 62 2.42 7.06 -6.76
CA ILE A 62 3.28 6.25 -5.91
C ILE A 62 4.47 5.70 -6.70
N ASN A 63 4.20 5.01 -7.81
CA ASN A 63 5.23 4.35 -8.61
C ASN A 63 6.29 5.35 -9.11
N LYS A 64 5.88 6.52 -9.61
CA LYS A 64 6.85 7.55 -10.04
C LYS A 64 7.67 8.07 -8.87
N THR A 65 7.02 8.44 -7.77
CA THR A 65 7.71 9.02 -6.61
C THR A 65 8.72 8.05 -6.01
N LEU A 66 8.39 6.76 -5.89
CA LEU A 66 9.32 5.77 -5.33
C LEU A 66 10.51 5.51 -6.25
N ARG A 67 10.28 5.47 -7.57
CA ARG A 67 11.37 5.34 -8.54
C ARG A 67 12.29 6.56 -8.53
N ASP A 68 11.73 7.76 -8.40
CA ASP A 68 12.51 9.00 -8.31
C ASP A 68 13.36 9.06 -7.03
N GLU A 69 12.91 8.41 -5.94
CA GLU A 69 13.69 8.24 -4.70
C GLU A 69 14.65 7.03 -4.70
N GLY A 70 14.69 6.25 -5.79
CA GLY A 70 15.56 5.06 -5.88
C GLY A 70 15.12 3.89 -4.99
N ILE A 71 13.87 3.87 -4.54
CA ILE A 71 13.29 2.75 -3.81
C ILE A 71 12.86 1.71 -4.85
N GLU A 72 13.29 0.45 -4.70
CA GLU A 72 13.04 -0.61 -5.69
C GLU A 72 12.40 -1.87 -5.09
N ASN A 73 12.43 -2.02 -3.76
CA ASN A 73 11.96 -3.20 -3.02
C ASN A 73 10.45 -3.15 -2.70
N TYR A 74 9.61 -2.85 -3.70
CA TYR A 74 8.18 -2.68 -3.45
C TYR A 74 7.25 -3.31 -4.50
N SER A 75 5.99 -3.50 -4.10
CA SER A 75 4.86 -3.79 -4.99
C SER A 75 3.66 -2.94 -4.61
N ILE A 76 2.89 -2.47 -5.59
CA ILE A 76 1.68 -1.68 -5.37
C ILE A 76 0.45 -2.52 -5.72
N VAL A 77 -0.52 -2.61 -4.81
CA VAL A 77 -1.74 -3.42 -4.99
C VAL A 77 -2.98 -2.57 -4.71
N PRO A 78 -3.89 -2.39 -5.68
CA PRO A 78 -5.21 -1.81 -5.42
C PRO A 78 -6.08 -2.76 -4.59
N ILE A 79 -6.75 -2.23 -3.56
CA ILE A 79 -7.61 -2.97 -2.64
C ILE A 79 -8.96 -2.26 -2.54
N GLU A 80 -10.03 -2.97 -2.89
CA GLU A 80 -11.40 -2.45 -2.78
C GLU A 80 -11.96 -2.66 -1.36
N ASP A 81 -12.88 -1.78 -0.94
CA ASP A 81 -13.57 -1.98 0.33
C ASP A 81 -14.71 -2.98 0.17
N ILE A 82 -14.71 -4.01 1.01
CA ILE A 82 -15.75 -5.07 0.97
C ILE A 82 -16.88 -4.86 2.00
N ASN A 83 -16.87 -3.75 2.74
CA ASN A 83 -17.87 -3.37 3.78
C ASN A 83 -18.20 -4.51 4.77
N ARG A 84 -17.23 -5.39 5.03
CA ARG A 84 -17.32 -6.52 5.96
C ARG A 84 -16.03 -6.61 6.77
N TYR A 85 -15.95 -5.83 7.85
CA TYR A 85 -14.75 -5.74 8.70
C TYR A 85 -14.16 -7.10 9.13
N PRO A 86 -14.95 -8.11 9.54
CA PRO A 86 -14.37 -9.38 10.01
C PRO A 86 -13.57 -10.15 8.96
N VAL A 87 -13.85 -9.92 7.67
CA VAL A 87 -13.18 -10.61 6.56
C VAL A 87 -12.21 -9.71 5.79
N TRP A 88 -12.06 -8.45 6.21
CA TRP A 88 -11.18 -7.49 5.53
C TRP A 88 -9.72 -7.94 5.53
N VAL A 89 -9.23 -8.47 6.65
CA VAL A 89 -7.87 -9.00 6.73
C VAL A 89 -7.67 -10.17 5.76
N ALA A 90 -8.60 -11.12 5.76
CA ALA A 90 -8.55 -12.27 4.85
C ALA A 90 -8.56 -11.82 3.37
N HIS A 91 -9.37 -10.82 3.05
CA HIS A 91 -9.45 -10.22 1.73
C HIS A 91 -8.15 -9.54 1.32
N VAL A 92 -7.54 -8.73 2.18
CA VAL A 92 -6.23 -8.12 1.90
C VAL A 92 -5.18 -9.21 1.68
N THR A 93 -5.10 -10.19 2.57
CA THR A 93 -4.10 -11.27 2.49
C THR A 93 -4.23 -12.16 1.26
N SER A 94 -5.40 -12.22 0.61
CA SER A 94 -5.56 -12.98 -0.64
C SER A 94 -5.11 -12.20 -1.88
N LEU A 95 -4.93 -10.88 -1.78
CA LEU A 95 -4.56 -9.99 -2.88
C LEU A 95 -3.07 -9.64 -2.90
N VAL A 96 -2.40 -9.68 -1.75
CA VAL A 96 -1.02 -9.19 -1.59
C VAL A 96 -0.01 -10.33 -1.39
N PRO A 97 1.29 -10.10 -1.68
CA PRO A 97 2.34 -11.02 -1.28
C PRO A 97 2.33 -11.29 0.23
N PRO A 98 2.79 -12.46 0.71
CA PRO A 98 2.90 -12.74 2.14
C PRO A 98 3.71 -11.66 2.86
N PHE A 99 3.22 -11.22 4.02
CA PHE A 99 3.87 -10.23 4.87
C PHE A 99 3.75 -10.64 6.34
N ARG A 100 4.59 -10.05 7.19
CA ARG A 100 4.60 -10.31 8.63
C ARG A 100 4.59 -9.05 9.48
N ARG A 101 4.78 -7.87 8.86
CA ARG A 101 4.65 -6.56 9.49
C ARG A 101 3.57 -5.75 8.80
N VAL A 102 2.79 -5.01 9.57
CA VAL A 102 1.78 -4.07 9.05
C VAL A 102 2.04 -2.71 9.66
N TYR A 103 2.16 -1.70 8.80
CA TYR A 103 2.23 -0.31 9.17
C TYR A 103 0.89 0.33 8.84
N SER A 104 0.22 0.84 9.87
CA SER A 104 -1.08 1.50 9.75
C SER A 104 -1.09 2.76 10.59
N ASN A 105 -1.76 3.80 10.10
CA ASN A 105 -2.00 5.04 10.84
C ASN A 105 -3.52 5.29 10.98
N ASN A 106 -4.24 4.22 11.34
CA ASN A 106 -5.70 4.26 11.55
C ASN A 106 -6.04 4.72 12.97
#